data_AF-A0A381YIH3-F1
#
_entry.id   AF-A0A381YIH3-F1
#
_cell.length_a   1.000
_cell.length_b   1.000
_cell.length_c   1.000
_cell.angle_alpha   90.00
_cell.angle_beta   90.00
_cell.angle_gamma   90.00
#
_symmetry.space_group_name_H-M   'P 1'
#
loop_
_entity.id
_entity.type
_entity.pdbx_description
1 polymer ?
#
loop_
_entity_poly.entity_id
_entity_poly.type
_entity_poly.pdbx_seq_one_letter_code
_entity_poly.pdbx_strand_id
1 'polypeptide(L)'
;MPFGLDKFKIIVQMNKSQGVDTADPEAVASANAAEGILSYLQNVSGIKGDKYVIDDEIISRLPDEFREQSTRHRHLGAYVSALPLDEIGIPEYKSFISRAVDTQDKRNLVYPVGGGVFIHVIYDPEDTRDYYLAVEPSLAPGMEDLTSQVDSQLMEYIDELRVTEDEDARLEVILGAVDQICERSKNGRKKSVKTVKASDDQFEGLKYMMK
;
A
#
# COMPACT_ATOMS: atom_id res chain seq x y z
N MET A 1 17.22 22.68 4.84
CA MET A 1 17.72 21.83 3.74
C MET A 1 16.63 20.80 3.48
N PRO A 2 15.85 20.93 2.40
CA PRO A 2 14.72 20.04 2.15
C PRO A 2 15.24 18.67 1.70
N PHE A 3 14.65 17.62 2.27
CA PHE A 3 15.00 16.23 2.03
C PHE A 3 14.61 15.83 0.60
N GLY A 4 15.55 15.22 -0.13
CA GLY A 4 15.35 14.71 -1.48
C GLY A 4 14.37 13.54 -1.48
N LEU A 5 13.18 13.80 -2.01
CA LEU A 5 12.09 12.84 -2.22
C LEU A 5 12.38 11.85 -3.38
N ASP A 6 13.56 11.94 -3.99
CA ASP A 6 14.03 11.12 -5.11
C ASP A 6 14.25 9.63 -4.77
N LYS A 7 13.87 9.17 -3.57
CA LYS A 7 14.21 7.83 -3.05
C LYS A 7 13.03 7.02 -2.52
N PHE A 8 11.78 7.42 -2.77
CA PHE A 8 10.67 6.49 -2.61
C PHE A 8 10.60 5.55 -3.82
N LYS A 9 10.61 4.26 -3.48
CA LYS A 9 10.99 3.14 -4.35
C LYS A 9 9.88 2.83 -5.35
N ILE A 10 9.86 3.56 -6.46
CA ILE A 10 9.27 3.07 -7.71
C ILE A 10 10.03 1.79 -8.05
N ILE A 11 9.36 0.63 -8.02
CA ILE A 11 10.06 -0.67 -8.15
C ILE A 11 10.73 -0.82 -9.52
N VAL A 12 10.30 -0.04 -10.53
CA VAL A 12 11.07 0.21 -11.76
C VAL A 12 10.72 1.59 -12.32
N GLN A 13 11.65 2.54 -12.28
CA GLN A 13 11.64 3.72 -13.16
C GLN A 13 13.00 3.77 -13.86
N MET A 14 13.05 3.65 -15.18
CA MET A 14 14.29 3.82 -15.93
C MET A 14 14.10 4.71 -17.16
N ASN A 15 14.88 5.80 -17.13
CA ASN A 15 15.28 6.72 -18.20
C ASN A 15 14.20 7.48 -18.99
N LYS A 16 14.09 8.77 -18.63
CA LYS A 16 13.60 9.85 -19.48
C LYS A 16 14.36 9.90 -20.82
N SER A 17 13.61 9.88 -21.92
CA SER A 17 14.05 10.46 -23.20
C SER A 17 13.08 11.59 -23.59
N GLN A 18 13.63 12.70 -24.06
CA GLN A 18 12.95 14.00 -24.19
C GLN A 18 12.21 14.19 -25.53
N GLY A 19 11.07 14.90 -25.47
CA GLY A 19 10.38 15.62 -26.57
C GLY A 19 9.22 14.84 -27.20
N VAL A 20 8.05 15.41 -27.53
CA VAL A 20 7.75 16.74 -28.12
C VAL A 20 6.28 17.14 -27.87
N ASP A 21 6.04 18.44 -27.70
CA ASP A 21 4.74 19.15 -27.68
C ASP A 21 3.83 18.84 -28.89
N THR A 22 2.67 18.22 -28.62
CA THR A 22 1.36 18.53 -29.23
C THR A 22 0.27 18.00 -28.29
N ALA A 23 -0.49 18.87 -27.62
CA ALA A 23 -1.45 18.48 -26.59
C ALA A 23 -2.70 17.81 -27.21
N ASP A 24 -2.69 16.49 -27.26
CA ASP A 24 -3.87 15.64 -27.45
C ASP A 24 -4.71 15.68 -26.14
N PRO A 25 -6.02 15.97 -26.19
CA PRO A 25 -6.88 15.94 -25.00
C PRO A 25 -6.84 14.59 -24.24
N GLU A 26 -6.57 13.47 -24.91
CA GLU A 26 -6.37 12.18 -24.24
C GLU A 26 -5.03 12.09 -23.50
N ALA A 27 -3.97 12.70 -24.03
CA ALA A 27 -2.66 12.78 -23.37
C ALA A 27 -2.72 13.70 -22.13
N VAL A 28 -3.53 14.76 -22.19
CA VAL A 28 -3.76 15.65 -21.04
C VAL A 28 -4.54 14.96 -19.91
N ALA A 29 -5.57 14.17 -20.24
CA ALA A 29 -6.36 13.43 -19.24
C ALA A 29 -5.53 12.34 -18.54
N SER A 30 -4.64 11.68 -19.27
CA SER A 30 -3.77 10.62 -18.75
C SER A 30 -2.57 11.16 -17.97
N ALA A 31 -2.02 12.32 -18.35
CA ALA A 31 -1.05 13.05 -17.53
C ALA A 31 -1.65 13.50 -16.18
N ASN A 32 -2.91 13.99 -16.18
CA ASN A 32 -3.62 14.34 -14.95
C ASN A 32 -3.91 13.12 -14.07
N ALA A 33 -4.26 11.99 -14.67
CA ALA A 33 -4.43 10.73 -13.95
C ALA A 33 -3.13 10.26 -13.28
N ALA A 34 -2.02 10.30 -14.01
CA ALA A 34 -0.70 9.98 -13.46
C ALA A 34 -0.33 10.94 -12.32
N GLU A 35 -0.59 12.24 -12.46
CA GLU A 35 -0.43 13.21 -11.37
C GLU A 35 -1.37 12.94 -10.19
N GLY A 36 -2.62 12.52 -10.42
CA GLY A 36 -3.59 12.17 -9.38
C GLY A 36 -3.18 10.90 -8.60
N ILE A 37 -2.62 9.92 -9.30
CA ILE A 37 -2.10 8.68 -8.72
C ILE A 37 -0.78 8.94 -7.99
N LEU A 38 0.13 9.72 -8.57
CA LEU A 38 1.36 10.15 -7.90
C LEU A 38 1.04 11.03 -6.69
N SER A 39 0.03 11.89 -6.79
CA SER A 39 -0.52 12.66 -5.68
C SER A 39 -1.10 11.74 -4.62
N TYR A 40 -1.87 10.70 -4.97
CA TYR A 40 -2.33 9.69 -4.00
C TYR A 40 -1.14 9.02 -3.30
N LEU A 41 -0.15 8.51 -4.05
CA LEU A 41 1.04 7.85 -3.50
C LEU A 41 1.88 8.80 -2.62
N GLN A 42 2.00 10.06 -3.00
CA GLN A 42 2.66 11.10 -2.21
C GLN A 42 1.82 11.49 -0.99
N ASN A 43 0.49 11.50 -1.12
CA ASN A 43 -0.44 11.84 -0.04
C ASN A 43 -0.57 10.72 0.99
N VAL A 44 -0.35 9.44 0.68
CA VAL A 44 -0.32 8.38 1.71
C VAL A 44 0.73 8.69 2.80
N SER A 45 1.85 9.31 2.42
CA SER A 45 2.86 9.79 3.38
C SER A 45 2.46 11.07 4.14
N GLY A 46 1.47 11.82 3.65
CA GLY A 46 1.02 13.11 4.21
C GLY A 46 -0.37 13.10 4.86
N ILE A 47 -1.15 12.01 4.75
CA ILE A 47 -2.47 11.87 5.37
C ILE A 47 -2.29 11.83 6.89
N LYS A 48 -2.73 12.90 7.55
CA LYS A 48 -2.89 12.94 9.01
C LYS A 48 -4.03 12.02 9.40
N GLY A 49 -3.71 10.88 10.01
CA GLY A 49 -4.69 9.94 10.51
C GLY A 49 -4.01 8.67 10.99
N ASP A 50 -4.80 7.79 11.60
CA ASP A 50 -4.37 6.46 12.01
C ASP A 50 -5.14 5.36 11.29
N LYS A 51 -6.14 5.68 10.47
CA LYS A 51 -7.04 4.70 9.83
C LYS A 51 -7.23 4.97 8.35
N TYR A 52 -7.54 3.90 7.63
CA TYR A 52 -8.05 3.97 6.26
C TYR A 52 -9.34 4.76 6.19
N VAL A 53 -9.41 5.66 5.22
CA VAL A 53 -10.64 6.38 4.83
C VAL A 53 -11.27 5.62 3.68
N ILE A 54 -12.52 5.21 3.85
CA ILE A 54 -13.28 4.43 2.85
C ILE A 54 -14.52 5.24 2.50
N ASP A 55 -14.77 5.40 1.20
CA ASP A 55 -15.94 6.06 0.65
C ASP A 55 -16.96 4.99 0.25
N ASP A 56 -17.98 4.79 1.11
CA ASP A 56 -19.02 3.80 0.89
C ASP A 56 -19.82 4.03 -0.40
N GLU A 57 -19.92 5.27 -0.88
CA GLU A 57 -20.59 5.58 -2.15
C GLU A 57 -19.78 5.03 -3.31
N ILE A 58 -18.46 5.25 -3.32
CA ILE A 58 -17.55 4.67 -4.32
C ILE A 58 -17.61 3.14 -4.26
N ILE A 59 -17.50 2.54 -3.07
CA ILE A 59 -17.56 1.08 -2.91
C ILE A 59 -18.89 0.51 -3.43
N SER A 60 -20.00 1.20 -3.21
CA SER A 60 -21.32 0.78 -3.70
C SER A 60 -21.47 0.83 -5.23
N ARG A 61 -20.60 1.54 -5.94
CA ARG A 61 -20.61 1.64 -7.41
C ARG A 61 -19.71 0.60 -8.09
N LEU A 62 -18.86 -0.10 -7.33
CA LEU A 62 -17.97 -1.12 -7.86
C LEU A 62 -18.75 -2.37 -8.33
N PRO A 63 -18.23 -3.11 -9.33
CA PRO A 63 -18.73 -4.44 -9.68
C PRO A 63 -18.69 -5.40 -8.49
N ASP A 64 -19.56 -6.41 -8.47
CA ASP A 64 -19.79 -7.29 -7.31
C ASP A 64 -18.50 -7.89 -6.73
N GLU A 65 -17.66 -8.51 -7.58
CA GLU A 65 -16.42 -9.13 -7.14
C GLU A 65 -15.42 -8.11 -6.59
N PHE A 66 -15.29 -6.96 -7.26
CA PHE A 66 -14.37 -5.90 -6.82
C PHE A 66 -14.83 -5.27 -5.50
N ARG A 67 -16.13 -5.05 -5.34
CA ARG A 67 -16.76 -4.57 -4.11
C ARG A 67 -16.52 -5.53 -2.96
N GLU A 68 -16.71 -6.84 -3.17
CA GLU A 68 -16.48 -7.85 -2.14
C GLU A 68 -15.03 -7.79 -1.64
N GLN A 69 -14.07 -7.73 -2.56
CA GLN A 69 -12.65 -7.65 -2.21
C GLN A 69 -12.29 -6.35 -1.51
N SER A 70 -12.84 -5.22 -1.98
CA SER A 70 -12.62 -3.90 -1.38
C SER A 70 -13.24 -3.78 0.02
N THR A 71 -14.32 -4.51 0.29
CA THR A 71 -14.95 -4.61 1.62
C THR A 71 -14.14 -5.52 2.54
N ARG A 72 -13.63 -6.63 2.01
CA ARG A 72 -12.83 -7.61 2.76
C ARG A 72 -11.45 -7.06 3.12
N HIS A 73 -10.83 -6.29 2.24
CA HIS A 73 -9.49 -5.75 2.36
C HIS A 73 -9.55 -4.23 2.48
N ARG A 74 -9.49 -3.72 3.72
CA ARG A 74 -9.67 -2.29 4.00
C ARG A 74 -8.69 -1.38 3.25
N HIS A 75 -7.45 -1.83 3.06
CA HIS A 75 -6.43 -1.09 2.31
C HIS A 75 -6.81 -0.98 0.82
N LEU A 76 -7.41 -2.02 0.22
CA LEU A 76 -7.94 -1.96 -1.14
C LEU A 76 -9.14 -1.03 -1.23
N GLY A 77 -10.07 -1.11 -0.26
CA GLY A 77 -11.22 -0.20 -0.20
C GLY A 77 -10.79 1.26 -0.12
N ALA A 78 -9.82 1.59 0.74
CA ALA A 78 -9.29 2.94 0.85
C ALA A 78 -8.53 3.40 -0.40
N TYR A 79 -7.80 2.49 -1.03
CA TYR A 79 -7.13 2.76 -2.30
C TYR A 79 -8.14 3.18 -3.37
N VAL A 80 -9.17 2.37 -3.60
CA VAL A 80 -10.18 2.64 -4.62
C VAL A 80 -11.00 3.88 -4.31
N SER A 81 -11.28 4.14 -3.02
CA SER A 81 -11.99 5.34 -2.57
C SER A 81 -11.25 6.64 -2.88
N ALA A 82 -9.93 6.58 -3.07
CA ALA A 82 -9.10 7.73 -3.35
C ALA A 82 -8.66 7.84 -4.82
N LEU A 83 -9.05 6.89 -5.67
CA LEU A 83 -8.74 6.94 -7.09
C LEU A 83 -9.53 8.06 -7.79
N PRO A 84 -8.93 8.74 -8.78
CA PRO A 84 -9.64 9.70 -9.63
C PRO A 84 -10.51 8.97 -10.65
N LEU A 85 -11.60 8.32 -10.19
CA LEU A 85 -12.44 7.47 -11.03
C LEU A 85 -13.10 8.21 -12.20
N ASP A 86 -13.27 9.52 -12.10
CA ASP A 86 -13.79 10.36 -13.19
C ASP A 86 -12.78 10.52 -14.34
N GLU A 87 -11.48 10.33 -14.07
CA GLU A 87 -10.40 10.45 -15.06
C GLU A 87 -10.00 9.09 -15.64
N ILE A 88 -9.76 8.10 -14.78
CA ILE A 88 -9.28 6.78 -15.20
C ILE A 88 -10.41 5.76 -15.44
N GLY A 89 -11.61 6.03 -14.94
CA GLY A 89 -12.69 5.05 -14.88
C GLY A 89 -12.52 4.05 -13.74
N ILE A 90 -13.53 3.19 -13.54
CA ILE A 90 -13.47 2.12 -12.54
C ILE A 90 -12.53 1.01 -13.05
N PRO A 91 -11.48 0.62 -12.28
CA PRO A 91 -10.58 -0.46 -12.68
C PRO A 91 -11.32 -1.79 -12.87
N GLU A 92 -10.92 -2.53 -13.91
CA GLU A 92 -11.39 -3.90 -14.15
C GLU A 92 -10.75 -4.85 -13.13
N TYR A 93 -11.54 -5.40 -12.21
CA TYR A 93 -11.04 -6.40 -11.27
C TYR A 93 -10.93 -7.77 -11.94
N LYS A 94 -9.76 -8.42 -11.80
CA LYS A 94 -9.51 -9.79 -12.27
C LYS A 94 -8.99 -10.65 -11.14
N SER A 95 -9.70 -11.73 -10.82
CA SER A 95 -9.24 -12.71 -9.81
C SER A 95 -7.97 -13.45 -10.20
N PHE A 96 -7.65 -13.54 -11.49
CA PHE A 96 -6.36 -14.02 -11.96
C PHE A 96 -5.94 -13.33 -13.27
N ILE A 97 -4.64 -13.10 -13.44
CA ILE A 97 -4.08 -12.71 -14.73
C ILE A 97 -3.65 -13.96 -15.50
N SER A 98 -4.19 -14.11 -16.72
CA SER A 98 -3.59 -14.98 -17.73
C SER A 98 -2.62 -14.19 -18.59
N ARG A 99 -1.58 -14.85 -19.12
CA ARG A 99 -0.66 -14.21 -20.10
C ARG A 99 -1.35 -13.70 -21.37
N ALA A 100 -2.62 -14.08 -21.60
CA ALA A 100 -3.43 -13.64 -22.73
C ALA A 100 -4.15 -12.30 -22.51
N VAL A 101 -4.00 -11.67 -21.34
CA VAL A 101 -4.57 -10.33 -21.02
C VAL A 101 -3.81 -9.19 -21.71
N ASP A 102 -2.80 -9.51 -22.53
CA ASP A 102 -1.84 -8.59 -23.14
C ASP A 102 -2.41 -7.71 -24.29
N THR A 103 -3.73 -7.72 -24.54
CA THR A 103 -4.33 -7.12 -25.76
C THR A 103 -5.13 -5.83 -25.54
N GLN A 104 -5.23 -5.30 -24.32
CA GLN A 104 -5.85 -3.98 -24.10
C GLN A 104 -4.83 -2.85 -24.28
N ASP A 105 -5.12 -1.92 -25.19
CA ASP A 105 -4.28 -0.73 -25.49
C ASP A 105 -4.26 0.29 -24.34
N LYS A 106 -5.33 0.38 -23.53
CA LYS A 106 -5.44 1.28 -22.36
C LYS A 106 -5.86 0.48 -21.13
N ARG A 107 -4.87 -0.09 -20.43
CA ARG A 107 -5.12 -0.93 -19.25
C ARG A 107 -5.53 -0.07 -18.05
N ASN A 108 -6.56 -0.53 -17.36
CA ASN A 108 -6.96 -0.06 -16.05
C ASN A 108 -7.53 -1.28 -15.31
N LEU A 109 -6.65 -2.06 -14.66
CA LEU A 109 -7.01 -3.35 -14.07
C LEU A 109 -6.40 -3.56 -12.69
N VAL A 110 -7.14 -4.22 -11.81
CA VAL A 110 -6.70 -4.58 -10.46
C VAL A 110 -6.79 -6.09 -10.28
N TYR A 111 -5.74 -6.71 -9.76
CA TYR A 111 -5.73 -8.15 -9.51
C TYR A 111 -4.96 -8.51 -8.23
N PRO A 112 -5.36 -9.58 -7.52
CA PRO A 112 -4.65 -10.05 -6.35
C PRO A 112 -3.39 -10.82 -6.74
N VAL A 113 -2.34 -10.70 -5.93
CA VAL A 113 -1.10 -11.51 -6.06
C VAL A 113 -0.85 -12.44 -4.87
N GLY A 114 -1.78 -12.46 -3.91
CA GLY A 114 -1.69 -13.25 -2.68
C GLY A 114 -1.27 -12.42 -1.48
N GLY A 115 -1.36 -13.00 -0.27
CA GLY A 115 -0.99 -12.31 0.98
C GLY A 115 -1.86 -11.09 1.34
N GLY A 116 -2.97 -10.89 0.64
CA GLY A 116 -3.77 -9.66 0.74
C GLY A 116 -3.16 -8.48 -0.01
N VAL A 117 -2.29 -8.72 -0.99
CA VAL A 117 -1.70 -7.69 -1.86
C VAL A 117 -2.38 -7.69 -3.21
N PHE A 118 -2.63 -6.50 -3.75
CA PHE A 118 -3.17 -6.29 -5.08
C PHE A 118 -2.22 -5.47 -5.93
N ILE A 119 -2.28 -5.67 -7.23
CA ILE A 119 -1.55 -4.85 -8.21
C ILE A 119 -2.57 -4.13 -9.07
N HIS A 120 -2.48 -2.81 -9.10
CA HIS A 120 -3.19 -1.97 -10.05
C HIS A 120 -2.27 -1.65 -11.22
N VAL A 121 -2.70 -2.02 -12.42
CA VAL A 121 -2.01 -1.72 -13.68
C VAL A 121 -2.76 -0.64 -14.42
N ILE A 122 -2.06 0.45 -14.71
CA ILE A 122 -2.63 1.66 -15.30
C ILE A 122 -1.78 2.06 -16.49
N TYR A 123 -2.44 2.29 -17.62
CA TYR A 123 -1.80 2.72 -18.85
C TYR A 123 -1.03 4.03 -18.67
N ASP A 124 0.21 4.04 -19.16
CA ASP A 124 1.00 5.27 -19.32
C ASP A 124 0.98 5.68 -20.80
N PRO A 125 0.45 6.86 -21.15
CA PRO A 125 0.52 7.40 -22.51
C PRO A 125 1.95 7.76 -22.96
N GLU A 126 2.85 8.08 -22.01
CA GLU A 126 4.20 8.61 -22.28
C GLU A 126 5.27 7.52 -22.28
N ASP A 127 4.94 6.29 -21.86
CA ASP A 127 5.85 5.14 -21.85
C ASP A 127 5.21 3.93 -22.55
N THR A 128 6.05 3.10 -23.14
CA THR A 128 5.68 1.77 -23.61
C THR A 128 5.25 0.81 -22.51
N ARG A 129 5.44 1.16 -21.23
CA ARG A 129 5.13 0.33 -20.06
C ARG A 129 4.09 1.00 -19.18
N ASP A 130 3.11 0.21 -18.78
CA ASP A 130 2.10 0.61 -17.81
C ASP A 130 2.71 0.81 -16.40
N TYR A 131 2.05 1.61 -15.57
CA TYR A 131 2.32 1.72 -14.14
C TYR A 131 1.85 0.47 -13.41
N TYR A 132 2.67 -0.04 -12.49
CA TYR A 132 2.33 -1.15 -11.59
C TYR A 132 2.37 -0.66 -10.16
N LEU A 133 1.20 -0.60 -9.52
CA LEU A 133 1.05 -0.05 -8.18
C LEU A 133 0.65 -1.16 -7.21
N ALA A 134 1.50 -1.39 -6.22
CA ALA A 134 1.20 -2.30 -5.14
C ALA A 134 0.21 -1.65 -4.17
N VAL A 135 -0.91 -2.33 -3.95
CA VAL A 135 -1.95 -1.96 -3.00
C VAL A 135 -1.89 -2.98 -1.88
N GLU A 136 -1.26 -2.58 -0.78
CA GLU A 136 -0.88 -3.47 0.33
C GLU A 136 -1.20 -2.86 1.71
N PRO A 137 -1.31 -3.67 2.78
CA PRO A 137 -1.65 -3.18 4.12
C PRO A 137 -0.68 -2.16 4.73
N SER A 138 0.56 -2.06 4.21
CA SER A 138 1.55 -1.07 4.65
C SER A 138 1.16 0.37 4.30
N LEU A 139 0.18 0.57 3.40
CA LEU A 139 -0.33 1.88 2.98
C LEU A 139 -1.19 2.58 4.04
N ALA A 140 -1.29 2.04 5.26
CA ALA A 140 -2.01 2.68 6.34
C ALA A 140 -1.40 4.07 6.65
N PRO A 141 -2.21 5.09 6.96
CA PRO A 141 -1.68 6.41 7.31
C PRO A 141 -0.79 6.37 8.56
N GLY A 142 0.28 7.17 8.57
CA GLY A 142 1.17 7.32 9.73
C GLY A 142 2.07 6.10 10.01
N MET A 143 2.22 5.18 9.05
CA MET A 143 3.05 3.99 9.22
C MET A 143 4.54 4.29 9.43
N GLU A 144 5.12 5.30 8.78
CA GLU A 144 6.54 5.63 8.90
C GLU A 144 6.96 5.96 10.35
N ASP A 145 6.20 6.84 11.01
CA ASP A 145 6.41 7.21 12.41
C ASP A 145 6.17 6.04 13.35
N LEU A 146 5.16 5.22 13.05
CA LEU A 146 4.80 4.05 13.85
C LEU A 146 5.89 2.98 13.79
N THR A 147 6.35 2.63 12.59
CA THR A 147 7.42 1.65 12.37
C THR A 147 8.69 2.09 13.08
N SER A 148 9.08 3.36 12.95
CA SER A 148 10.25 3.90 13.63
C SER A 148 10.17 3.77 15.17
N GLN A 149 8.98 3.97 15.74
CA GLN A 149 8.75 3.78 17.18
C GLN A 149 8.79 2.32 17.59
N VAL A 150 8.21 1.42 16.79
CA VAL A 150 8.21 -0.03 17.05
C VAL A 150 9.63 -0.58 16.95
N ASP A 151 10.38 -0.24 15.90
CA ASP A 151 11.77 -0.67 15.69
C ASP A 151 12.66 -0.28 16.87
N SER A 152 12.50 0.95 17.37
CA SER A 152 13.23 1.43 18.54
C SER A 152 12.95 0.59 19.79
N GLN A 153 11.72 0.07 19.94
CA GLN A 153 11.33 -0.74 21.09
C GLN A 153 11.66 -2.22 20.94
N LEU A 154 11.75 -2.71 19.71
CA LEU A 154 12.22 -4.07 19.43
C LEU A 154 13.66 -4.30 19.93
N MET A 155 14.44 -3.23 20.12
CA MET A 155 15.78 -3.30 20.75
C MET A 155 15.74 -3.96 22.14
N GLU A 156 14.64 -3.81 22.90
CA GLU A 156 14.44 -4.43 24.23
C GLU A 156 14.26 -5.96 24.18
N TYR A 157 14.14 -6.52 22.98
CA TYR A 157 13.96 -7.95 22.73
C TYR A 157 15.19 -8.59 22.07
N ILE A 158 16.28 -7.83 21.88
CA ILE A 158 17.47 -8.31 21.15
C ILE A 158 18.11 -9.55 21.79
N ASP A 159 18.09 -9.65 23.12
CA ASP A 159 18.65 -10.79 23.83
C ASP A 159 17.81 -12.06 23.62
N GLU A 160 16.48 -11.93 23.58
CA GLU A 160 15.57 -13.05 23.27
C GLU A 160 15.75 -13.52 21.82
N LEU A 161 15.84 -12.57 20.89
CA LEU A 161 16.05 -12.85 19.47
C LEU A 161 17.40 -13.51 19.19
N ARG A 162 18.44 -13.21 19.97
CA ARG A 162 19.77 -13.81 19.84
C ARG A 162 19.84 -15.27 20.27
N VAL A 163 19.05 -15.63 21.29
CA VAL A 163 19.04 -17.00 21.84
C VAL A 163 18.16 -17.93 21.00
N THR A 164 17.20 -17.39 20.26
CA THR A 164 16.41 -18.17 19.30
C THR A 164 17.22 -18.47 18.05
N GLU A 165 17.42 -19.74 17.72
CA GLU A 165 18.23 -20.18 16.57
C GLU A 165 17.41 -20.40 15.29
N ASP A 166 16.12 -20.70 15.43
CA ASP A 166 15.20 -21.03 14.33
C ASP A 166 14.48 -19.79 13.76
N GLU A 167 14.30 -19.73 12.44
CA GLU A 167 13.70 -18.57 11.75
C GLU A 167 12.22 -18.40 12.09
N ASP A 168 11.44 -19.49 12.12
CA ASP A 168 10.02 -19.44 12.46
C ASP A 168 9.84 -19.03 13.93
N ALA A 169 10.65 -19.59 14.83
CA ALA A 169 10.65 -19.20 16.24
C ALA A 169 11.06 -17.73 16.45
N ARG A 170 11.99 -17.21 15.63
CA ARG A 170 12.35 -15.78 15.66
C ARG A 170 11.19 -14.90 15.22
N LEU A 171 10.50 -15.30 14.16
CA LEU A 171 9.32 -14.58 13.68
C LEU A 171 8.23 -14.55 14.77
N GLU A 172 7.99 -15.65 15.47
CA GLU A 172 7.04 -15.69 16.59
C GLU A 172 7.44 -14.71 17.72
N VAL A 173 8.72 -14.62 18.06
CA VAL A 173 9.22 -13.65 19.06
C VAL A 173 8.98 -12.21 18.59
N ILE A 174 9.28 -11.89 17.32
CA ILE A 174 9.05 -10.56 16.74
C ILE A 174 7.57 -10.20 16.78
N LEU A 175 6.70 -11.09 16.29
CA LEU A 175 5.25 -10.86 16.28
C LEU A 175 4.69 -10.70 17.70
N GLY A 176 5.19 -11.50 18.66
CA GLY A 176 4.82 -11.40 20.07
C GLY A 176 5.29 -10.08 20.71
N ALA A 177 6.49 -9.61 20.39
CA ALA A 177 7.02 -8.33 20.85
C ALA A 177 6.18 -7.17 20.32
N VAL A 178 5.79 -7.21 19.05
CA VAL A 178 4.97 -6.18 18.41
C VAL A 178 3.56 -6.14 18.98
N ASP A 179 2.96 -7.31 19.23
CA ASP A 179 1.68 -7.42 19.95
C ASP A 179 1.77 -6.77 21.35
N GLN A 180 2.91 -6.89 22.05
CA GLN A 180 3.12 -6.26 23.36
C GLN A 180 3.34 -4.75 23.24
N ILE A 181 4.20 -4.32 22.33
CA ILE A 181 4.52 -2.89 22.06
C ILE A 181 3.23 -2.13 21.71
N CYS A 182 2.35 -2.73 20.92
CA CYS A 182 1.08 -2.14 20.49
C CYS A 182 -0.09 -2.39 21.47
N GLU A 183 0.16 -2.88 22.69
CA GLU A 183 -0.86 -3.17 23.71
C GLU A 183 -1.96 -4.16 23.29
N ARG A 184 -1.71 -4.98 22.27
CA ARG A 184 -2.66 -5.97 21.75
C ARG A 184 -2.49 -7.35 22.36
N SER A 185 -1.44 -7.55 23.15
CA SER A 185 -1.21 -8.79 23.87
C SER A 185 -2.26 -9.00 24.97
N LYS A 186 -3.04 -10.09 24.85
CA LYS A 186 -4.05 -10.49 25.84
C LYS A 186 -3.46 -11.19 27.08
N ASN A 187 -2.20 -11.62 27.02
CA ASN A 187 -1.56 -12.39 28.08
C ASN A 187 -0.38 -11.63 28.70
N GLY A 188 -0.51 -11.38 30.00
CA GLY A 188 0.40 -10.56 30.79
C GLY A 188 1.78 -11.17 31.00
N ARG A 189 2.79 -10.49 30.47
CA ARG A 189 4.03 -10.16 31.20
C ARG A 189 4.50 -8.81 30.66
N LYS A 190 4.04 -7.72 31.26
CA LYS A 190 4.46 -6.37 30.86
C LYS A 190 5.93 -6.21 31.21
N LYS A 191 6.82 -6.29 30.21
CA LYS A 191 8.08 -5.55 30.30
C LYS A 191 7.73 -4.06 30.45
N SER A 192 8.60 -3.29 31.08
CA SER A 192 8.49 -1.84 31.24
C SER A 192 8.71 -1.12 29.88
N VAL A 193 7.95 -1.51 28.86
CA VAL A 193 8.07 -0.99 27.50
C VAL A 193 7.03 0.11 27.33
N LYS A 194 7.43 1.21 26.70
CA LYS A 194 6.57 2.37 26.44
C LYS A 194 5.57 1.99 25.35
N THR A 195 4.31 1.76 25.67
CA THR A 195 3.31 1.40 24.65
C THR A 195 3.24 2.41 23.49
N VAL A 196 3.17 1.89 22.27
CA VAL A 196 2.81 2.65 21.07
C VAL A 196 1.35 2.40 20.72
N LYS A 197 0.55 3.46 20.60
CA LYS A 197 -0.85 3.34 20.18
C LYS A 197 -0.91 3.13 18.66
N ALA A 198 -1.45 1.99 18.24
CA ALA A 198 -1.67 1.67 16.82
C ALA A 198 -3.15 1.32 16.58
N SER A 199 -3.74 1.88 15.52
CA SER A 199 -5.07 1.48 15.04
C SER A 199 -5.06 0.05 14.49
N ASP A 200 -6.23 -0.51 14.17
CA ASP A 200 -6.33 -1.82 13.53
C ASP A 200 -5.62 -1.85 12.17
N ASP A 201 -5.77 -0.80 11.38
CA ASP A 201 -5.17 -0.69 10.04
C ASP A 201 -3.66 -0.61 10.09
N GLN A 202 -3.16 0.21 11.01
CA GLN A 202 -1.73 0.37 11.25
C GLN A 202 -1.12 -0.92 11.78
N PHE A 203 -1.82 -1.62 12.66
CA PHE A 203 -1.33 -2.87 13.22
C PHE A 203 -1.31 -4.00 12.18
N GLU A 204 -2.32 -4.08 11.31
CA GLU A 204 -2.28 -4.98 10.15
C GLU A 204 -1.12 -4.64 9.21
N GLY A 205 -0.87 -3.35 8.96
CA GLY A 205 0.29 -2.88 8.19
C GLY A 205 1.62 -3.28 8.80
N LEU A 206 1.78 -3.15 10.13
CA LEU A 206 2.98 -3.59 10.84
C LEU A 206 3.19 -5.10 10.69
N LYS A 207 2.14 -5.89 10.91
CA LYS A 207 2.21 -7.35 10.76
C LYS A 207 2.53 -7.78 9.34
N TYR A 208 2.07 -7.04 8.35
CA TYR A 208 2.40 -7.30 6.95
C TYR A 208 3.89 -7.11 6.67
N MET A 209 4.51 -6.03 7.17
CA MET A 209 5.93 -5.74 6.92
C MET A 209 6.92 -6.68 7.63
N MET A 210 6.45 -7.48 8.58
CA MET A 210 7.28 -8.37 9.39
C MET A 210 7.25 -9.82 8.93
N LYS A 211 6.44 -10.15 7.92
CA LYS A 211 6.37 -11.47 7.28
C LYS A 211 7.38 -11.57 6.15
#